data_AF-A0A2V7Q380-F1
#
_entry.id   AF-A0A2V7Q380-F1
#
_cell.length_a   1.000
_cell.length_b   1.000
_cell.length_c   1.000
_cell.angle_alpha   90.00
_cell.angle_beta   90.00
_cell.angle_gamma   90.00
#
_symmetry.space_group_name_H-M   'P 1'
#
loop_
_entity.id
_entity.type
_entity.pdbx_description
1 polymer ?
#
loop_
_entity_poly.entity_id
_entity_poly.type
_entity_poly.pdbx_seq_one_letter_code
_entity_poly.pdbx_strand_id
1 'polypeptide(L)' 'MIPFHRLLISTAIAFCAGFAGWAAWSYRESGDALTLVMALAFAIAAVALTYYLRHLNRFLGR' A
#
# COMPACT_ATOMS: atom_id res chain seq x y z
N MET A 1 -15.43 17.37 4.48
CA MET A 1 -14.55 16.47 5.26
C MET A 1 -14.07 15.24 4.48
N ILE A 2 -14.64 14.96 3.31
CA ILE A 2 -14.38 13.77 2.47
C ILE A 2 -13.00 13.71 1.74
N PRO A 3 -12.36 14.82 1.29
CA PRO A 3 -11.12 14.70 0.52
C PRO A 3 -9.88 14.43 1.37
N PHE A 4 -9.86 14.86 2.63
CA PHE A 4 -8.69 14.73 3.51
C PHE A 4 -8.35 13.25 3.81
N HIS A 5 -9.36 12.43 4.09
CA HIS A 5 -9.16 10.99 4.28
C HIS A 5 -8.71 10.30 2.99
N ARG A 6 -9.22 10.74 1.83
CA ARG A 6 -8.77 10.22 0.53
C ARG A 6 -7.30 10.56 0.27
N LEU A 7 -6.85 11.73 0.71
CA LEU A 7 -5.45 12.17 0.63
C LEU A 7 -4.55 11.32 1.54
N LEU A 8 -4.91 11.15 2.82
CA LEU A 8 -4.20 10.30 3.78
C LEU A 8 -4.06 8.84 3.31
N ILE A 9 -5.14 8.27 2.78
CA ILE A 9 -5.11 6.89 2.29
C ILE A 9 -4.30 6.80 0.99
N SER A 10 -4.36 7.80 0.10
CA SER A 10 -3.58 7.81 -1.13
C SER A 10 -2.07 7.88 -0.86
N THR A 11 -1.64 8.69 0.10
CA THR A 11 -0.23 8.79 0.48
C THR A 11 0.23 7.54 1.23
N ALA A 12 -0.62 6.94 2.06
CA ALA A 12 -0.35 5.66 2.69
C ALA A 12 -0.16 4.54 1.65
N ILE A 13 -1.00 4.47 0.61
CA ILE A 13 -0.85 3.51 -0.49
C ILE A 13 0.46 3.75 -1.24
N ALA A 14 0.77 5.00 -1.59
CA ALA A 14 2.01 5.34 -2.29
C ALA A 14 3.24 4.95 -1.46
N PHE A 15 3.20 5.21 -0.16
CA PHE A 15 4.26 4.81 0.77
C PHE A 15 4.39 3.30 0.86
N CYS A 16 3.28 2.56 1.02
CA CYS A 16 3.31 1.11 1.08
C CYS A 16 3.81 0.48 -0.22
N ALA A 17 3.43 1.01 -1.38
CA ALA A 17 3.88 0.54 -2.68
C ALA A 17 5.38 0.82 -2.89
N GLY A 18 5.85 2.02 -2.52
CA GLY A 18 7.26 2.38 -2.58
C GLY A 18 8.11 1.52 -1.64
N PHE A 19 7.65 1.32 -0.40
CA PHE A 19 8.33 0.48 0.59
C PHE A 19 8.35 -0.99 0.16
N ALA A 20 7.25 -1.54 -0.36
CA ALA A 20 7.21 -2.91 -0.86
C ALA A 20 8.17 -3.11 -2.05
N GLY A 21 8.25 -2.13 -2.98
CA GLY A 21 9.19 -2.17 -4.10
C GLY A 21 10.65 -2.10 -3.64
N TRP A 22 10.96 -1.21 -2.69
CA TRP A 22 12.30 -1.08 -2.13
C TRP A 22 12.70 -2.32 -1.31
N ALA A 23 11.80 -2.85 -0.48
CA ALA A 23 12.04 -4.06 0.30
C ALA A 23 12.21 -5.30 -0.60
N ALA A 24 11.48 -5.39 -1.71
CA ALA A 24 11.70 -6.43 -2.73
C ALA A 24 13.06 -6.28 -3.42
N TRP A 25 13.50 -5.04 -3.72
CA TRP A 25 14.84 -4.78 -4.24
C TRP A 25 15.92 -5.16 -3.23
N SER A 26 15.77 -4.73 -1.98
CA SER A 26 16.68 -5.06 -0.87
C SER A 26 16.75 -6.57 -0.63
N TYR A 27 15.64 -7.30 -0.74
CA TYR A 27 15.63 -8.76 -0.65
C TYR A 27 16.49 -9.42 -1.73
N ARG A 28 16.46 -8.89 -2.97
CA ARG A 28 17.29 -9.42 -4.06
C ARG A 28 18.79 -9.25 -3.79
N GLU A 29 19.16 -8.24 -3.01
CA GLU A 29 20.54 -7.88 -2.74
C GLU A 29 21.07 -8.53 -1.46
N SER A 30 20.22 -8.69 -0.44
CA SER A 30 20.59 -9.21 0.88
C SER A 30 20.14 -10.66 1.15
N GLY A 31 19.14 -11.16 0.42
CA GLY A 31 18.56 -12.50 0.63
C GLY A 31 17.78 -12.66 1.95
N ASP A 32 17.48 -11.56 2.64
CA ASP A 32 16.97 -11.59 4.01
C ASP A 32 15.45 -11.85 4.06
N ALA A 33 15.04 -13.01 4.57
CA ALA A 33 13.64 -13.43 4.60
C ALA A 33 12.72 -12.43 5.35
N LEU A 34 13.26 -11.70 6.32
CA LEU A 34 12.53 -10.66 7.05
C LEU A 34 12.08 -9.51 6.14
N THR A 35 12.95 -9.07 5.22
CA THR A 35 12.61 -8.04 4.23
C THR A 35 11.53 -8.49 3.27
N LEU A 36 11.50 -9.78 2.91
CA LEU A 36 10.47 -10.35 2.06
C LEU A 36 9.10 -10.40 2.76
N VAL A 37 9.06 -10.82 4.02
CA VAL A 37 7.81 -10.83 4.82
C VAL A 37 7.26 -9.42 4.99
N MET A 38 8.13 -8.44 5.27
CA MET A 38 7.73 -7.04 5.36
C MET A 38 7.23 -6.49 4.03
N ALA A 39 7.91 -6.79 2.92
CA ALA A 39 7.46 -6.40 1.58
C ALA A 39 6.07 -6.97 1.28
N LEU A 40 5.84 -8.24 1.61
CA LEU A 40 4.55 -8.91 1.40
C LEU A 40 3.44 -8.28 2.25
N ALA A 41 3.70 -8.04 3.54
CA ALA A 41 2.74 -7.41 4.44
C ALA A 41 2.34 -6.00 3.96
N PHE A 42 3.32 -5.20 3.54
CA PHE A 42 3.07 -3.86 3.00
C PHE A 42 2.38 -3.88 1.64
N ALA A 43 2.69 -4.85 0.77
CA ALA A 43 1.98 -5.06 -0.48
C ALA A 43 0.51 -5.41 -0.25
N ILE A 44 0.21 -6.32 0.69
CA ILE A 44 -1.16 -6.68 1.07
C ILE A 44 -1.89 -5.46 1.64
N ALA A 45 -1.25 -4.70 2.53
CA ALA A 45 -1.82 -3.47 3.07
C ALA A 45 -2.14 -2.44 1.97
N ALA A 46 -1.23 -2.24 1.02
CA ALA A 46 -1.45 -1.34 -0.12
C ALA A 46 -2.65 -1.77 -0.97
N VAL A 47 -2.79 -3.08 -1.25
CA VAL A 47 -3.92 -3.63 -2.00
C VAL A 47 -5.22 -3.47 -1.23
N ALA A 48 -5.23 -3.77 0.07
CA ALA A 48 -6.40 -3.63 0.94
C ALA A 48 -6.87 -2.16 1.03
N LEU A 49 -5.95 -1.21 1.22
CA LEU A 49 -6.25 0.23 1.24
C LEU A 49 -6.75 0.73 -0.11
N THR A 50 -6.16 0.25 -1.22
CA THR A 50 -6.62 0.58 -2.57
C THR A 50 -8.02 0.04 -2.84
N TYR A 51 -8.28 -1.19 -2.41
CA TYR A 51 -9.61 -1.81 -2.49
C TYR A 51 -10.63 -1.03 -1.67
N TYR A 52 -10.29 -0.66 -0.44
CA TYR A 52 -11.12 0.17 0.43
C TYR A 52 -11.50 1.50 -0.22
N LEU A 53 -10.52 2.21 -0.82
CA LEU A 53 -10.78 3.45 -1.55
C LEU A 53 -11.63 3.26 -2.80
N ARG A 54 -11.37 2.21 -3.61
CA ARG A 54 -12.20 1.90 -4.79
C ARG A 54 -13.64 1.57 -4.38
N HIS A 55 -13.82 0.84 -3.29
CA HIS A 55 -15.13 0.50 -2.76
C HIS A 55 -15.86 1.74 -2.25
N LEU A 56 -15.18 2.64 -1.52
CA LEU A 56 -15.74 3.92 -1.10
C LEU A 56 -16.10 4.84 -2.27
N ASN A 57 -15.27 4.91 -3.31
CA ASN A 57 -15.60 5.65 -4.54
C ASN A 57 -16.84 5.07 -5.25
N ARG A 58 -17.08 3.77 -5.13
CA ARG A 58 -18.29 3.13 -5.67
C ARG A 58 -19.54 3.56 -4.89
N PHE A 59 -19.41 3.78 -3.59
CA PHE A 59 -20.48 4.33 -2.75
C PHE A 59 -20.68 5.84 -2.90
N LEU A 60 -19.64 6.60 -3.26
CA LEU A 60 -19.76 8.04 -3.53
C LEU A 60 -20.01 8.39 -5.01
N GLY A 61 -20.10 7.37 -5.87
CA GLY A 61 -20.34 7.51 -7.31
C GLY A 61 -21.82 7.76 -7.69
N ARG A 62 -22.73 7.77 -6.72
CA ARG A 62 -24.10 8.32 -6.78
C ARG A 62 -24.53 8.75 -5.38
#